data_AF-A0A2I7G398-F1
#
_entry.id   AF-A0A2I7G398-F1
#
_cell.length_a   1.000
_cell.length_b   1.000
_cell.length_c   1.000
_cell.angle_alpha   90.00
_cell.angle_beta   90.00
_cell.angle_gamma   90.00
#
_symmetry.space_group_name_H-M   'P 1'
#
loop_
_entity.id
_entity.type
_entity.pdbx_description
1 polymer ?
#
loop_
_entity_poly.entity_id
_entity_poly.type
_entity_poly.pdbx_seq_one_letter_code
_entity_poly.pdbx_strand_id
1 'polypeptide(L)'
;LHGLSAGVFLSVLAYYPFIYMPVAAVLRRLDPTLEDVAASLGTPPWKVFFRVVLPQLRLAICGGALLVALHLLAEYGLYVMIRFDTFTTAIYDQFQSTFSGPAANMLAGVLALCCLAILLLESASRGKARYARIGAGAAREQKRLVLGKGAAFGAQLLLLLLVMLAMGVPLLVLCRWLWLGGIDNWLHADLWHTLR
;
A
#
# COMPACT_ATOMS: atom_id res chain seq x y z
N LEU A 1 -5.56 15.06 13.67
CA LEU A 1 -5.32 13.64 14.04
C LEU A 1 -3.82 13.49 14.22
N HIS A 2 -3.33 13.34 15.45
CA HIS A 2 -1.90 13.22 15.75
C HIS A 2 -1.58 11.84 16.33
N GLY A 3 -0.31 11.41 16.19
CA GLY A 3 0.20 10.19 16.78
C GLY A 3 0.05 8.93 15.91
N LEU A 4 0.43 7.79 16.50
CA LEU A 4 0.54 6.50 15.81
C LEU A 4 -0.75 6.06 15.12
N SER A 5 -1.91 6.25 15.77
CA SER A 5 -3.21 5.85 15.22
C SER A 5 -3.57 6.62 13.95
N ALA A 6 -3.25 7.92 13.90
CA ALA A 6 -3.45 8.75 12.73
C ALA A 6 -2.53 8.32 11.57
N GLY A 7 -1.25 8.06 11.89
CA GLY A 7 -0.28 7.54 10.93
C GLY A 7 -0.70 6.20 10.35
N VAL A 8 -1.12 5.24 11.18
CA VAL A 8 -1.61 3.94 10.73
C VAL A 8 -2.84 4.10 9.85
N PHE A 9 -3.82 4.92 10.24
CA PHE A 9 -5.04 5.11 9.46
C PHE A 9 -4.76 5.71 8.07
N LEU A 10 -3.97 6.79 8.02
CA LEU A 10 -3.61 7.44 6.75
C LEU A 10 -2.74 6.53 5.88
N SER A 11 -1.78 5.83 6.47
CA SER A 11 -0.94 4.86 5.75
C SER A 11 -1.76 3.71 5.19
N VAL A 12 -2.71 3.15 5.94
CA VAL A 12 -3.60 2.11 5.41
C VAL A 12 -4.40 2.65 4.22
N LEU A 13 -4.95 3.86 4.33
CA LEU A 13 -5.75 4.47 3.27
C LEU A 13 -4.92 4.79 2.02
N ALA A 14 -3.66 5.19 2.18
CA ALA A 14 -2.76 5.49 1.07
C ALA A 14 -2.19 4.23 0.40
N TYR A 15 -1.83 3.22 1.19
CA TYR A 15 -1.06 2.06 0.72
C TYR A 15 -1.88 0.78 0.54
N TYR A 16 -3.17 0.73 0.90
CA TYR A 16 -4.02 -0.45 0.61
C TYR A 16 -3.99 -0.92 -0.87
N PRO A 17 -3.87 -0.05 -1.91
CA PRO A 17 -3.91 -0.51 -3.30
C PRO A 17 -2.73 -1.43 -3.63
N PHE A 18 -1.59 -1.22 -2.99
CA PHE A 18 -0.37 -2.01 -3.20
C PHE A 18 -0.53 -3.47 -2.78
N ILE A 19 -1.42 -3.76 -1.82
CA ILE A 19 -1.78 -5.14 -1.43
C ILE A 19 -2.95 -5.64 -2.26
N TYR A 20 -3.96 -4.80 -2.48
CA TYR A 20 -5.17 -5.18 -3.21
C TYR A 20 -4.87 -5.62 -4.65
N MET A 21 -4.04 -4.88 -5.39
CA MET A 21 -3.80 -5.12 -6.81
C MET A 21 -3.14 -6.48 -7.08
N PRO A 22 -2.02 -6.87 -6.41
CA PRO A 22 -1.44 -8.21 -6.57
C PRO A 22 -2.37 -9.32 -6.15
N VAL A 23 -3.11 -9.15 -5.04
CA VAL A 23 -4.05 -10.16 -4.54
C VAL A 23 -5.20 -10.37 -5.52
N ALA A 24 -5.78 -9.28 -6.05
CA ALA A 24 -6.83 -9.35 -7.06
C ALA A 24 -6.35 -9.99 -8.36
N ALA A 25 -5.10 -9.72 -8.77
CA ALA A 25 -4.51 -10.33 -9.95
C ALA A 25 -4.34 -11.85 -9.81
N VAL A 26 -3.93 -12.34 -8.64
CA VAL A 26 -3.83 -13.79 -8.37
C VAL A 26 -5.21 -14.43 -8.27
N LEU A 27 -6.17 -13.80 -7.58
CA LEU A 27 -7.55 -14.31 -7.50
C LEU A 27 -8.20 -14.48 -8.87
N ARG A 28 -7.97 -13.55 -9.81
CA ARG A 28 -8.50 -13.63 -11.18
C ARG A 28 -7.87 -14.76 -12.01
N ARG A 29 -6.69 -15.25 -11.62
CA ARG A 29 -5.96 -16.32 -12.31
C ARG A 29 -6.11 -17.67 -11.62
N LEU A 30 -6.79 -17.72 -10.48
CA LEU A 30 -6.97 -18.95 -9.71
C LEU A 30 -7.90 -19.90 -10.47
N ASP A 31 -7.54 -21.19 -10.52
CA ASP A 31 -8.37 -22.21 -11.16
C ASP A 31 -9.58 -22.54 -10.25
N PRO A 32 -10.83 -22.31 -10.71
CA PRO A 32 -12.02 -22.57 -9.92
C PRO A 32 -12.25 -24.06 -9.62
N THR A 33 -11.58 -24.98 -10.33
CA THR A 33 -11.73 -26.42 -10.12
C THR A 33 -11.36 -26.85 -8.69
N LEU A 34 -10.35 -26.22 -8.08
CA LEU A 34 -9.95 -26.52 -6.70
C LEU A 34 -11.03 -26.13 -5.68
N GLU A 35 -11.76 -25.05 -5.94
CA GLU A 35 -12.89 -24.61 -5.12
C GLU A 35 -14.09 -25.54 -5.29
N ASP A 36 -14.41 -25.91 -6.54
CA ASP A 36 -15.52 -26.81 -6.88
C ASP A 36 -15.33 -28.23 -6.30
N VAL A 37 -14.09 -28.76 -6.33
CA VAL A 37 -13.77 -30.07 -5.71
C VAL A 37 -13.94 -30.01 -4.20
N ALA A 38 -13.46 -28.95 -3.55
CA ALA A 38 -13.61 -28.79 -2.10
C ALA A 38 -15.09 -28.62 -1.69
N ALA A 39 -15.87 -27.88 -2.49
CA ALA A 39 -17.32 -27.73 -2.30
C ALA A 39 -18.08 -29.04 -2.51
N SER A 40 -17.70 -29.84 -3.51
CA SER A 40 -18.29 -31.17 -3.77
C SER A 40 -18.06 -32.17 -2.64
N LEU A 41 -17.00 -31.98 -1.84
CA LEU A 41 -16.73 -32.74 -0.61
C LEU A 41 -17.57 -32.26 0.60
N GLY A 42 -18.55 -31.38 0.38
CA GLY A 42 -19.40 -30.83 1.45
C GLY A 42 -18.72 -29.78 2.32
N THR A 43 -17.58 -29.22 1.87
CA THR A 43 -16.87 -28.18 2.64
C THR A 43 -17.60 -26.84 2.49
N PRO A 44 -17.94 -26.14 3.60
CA PRO A 44 -18.57 -24.84 3.51
C PRO A 44 -17.61 -23.79 2.91
N PRO A 45 -18.13 -22.78 2.20
CA PRO A 45 -17.33 -21.82 1.41
C PRO A 45 -16.27 -21.08 2.22
N TRP A 46 -16.52 -20.77 3.49
CA TRP A 46 -15.52 -20.14 4.36
C TRP A 46 -14.32 -21.04 4.61
N LYS A 47 -14.52 -22.35 4.80
CA LYS A 47 -13.41 -23.32 4.96
C LYS A 47 -12.65 -23.49 3.65
N VAL A 48 -13.33 -23.46 2.50
CA VAL A 48 -12.67 -23.48 1.18
C VAL A 48 -11.76 -22.25 1.03
N PHE A 49 -12.24 -21.07 1.39
CA PHE A 49 -11.44 -19.84 1.36
C PHE A 49 -10.17 -19.95 2.22
N PHE A 50 -10.29 -20.30 3.51
CA PHE A 50 -9.12 -20.36 4.40
C PHE A 50 -8.14 -21.51 4.08
N ARG A 51 -8.64 -22.64 3.56
CA ARG A 51 -7.82 -23.85 3.34
C ARG A 51 -7.24 -23.95 1.94
N VAL A 52 -7.95 -23.42 0.93
CA VAL A 52 -7.56 -23.53 -0.48
C VAL A 52 -7.11 -22.18 -1.03
N VAL A 53 -7.91 -21.13 -0.88
CA VAL A 53 -7.64 -19.82 -1.51
C VAL A 53 -6.53 -19.05 -0.78
N LEU A 54 -6.66 -18.87 0.54
CA LEU A 54 -5.75 -18.05 1.34
C LEU A 54 -4.26 -18.50 1.26
N PRO A 55 -3.93 -19.80 1.31
CA PRO A 55 -2.54 -20.25 1.17
C PRO A 55 -1.96 -19.97 -0.22
N GLN A 56 -2.78 -19.88 -1.26
CA GLN A 56 -2.34 -19.52 -2.61
C GLN A 56 -2.09 -18.00 -2.74
N LEU A 57 -2.84 -17.19 -2.00
CA LEU A 57 -2.66 -15.73 -1.97
C LEU A 57 -1.45 -15.28 -1.15
N ARG A 58 -0.89 -16.14 -0.29
CA ARG A 58 0.23 -15.78 0.60
C ARG A 58 1.39 -15.10 -0.13
N LEU A 59 1.71 -15.54 -1.35
CA LEU A 59 2.82 -14.98 -2.12
C LEU A 59 2.53 -13.56 -2.62
N ALA A 60 1.28 -13.31 -3.04
CA ALA A 60 0.83 -11.98 -3.44
C ALA A 60 0.78 -11.04 -2.25
N ILE A 61 0.30 -11.53 -1.09
CA ILE A 61 0.24 -10.77 0.16
C ILE A 61 1.65 -10.41 0.62
N CYS A 62 2.59 -11.35 0.65
CA CYS A 62 3.99 -11.09 1.02
C CYS A 62 4.64 -10.06 0.08
N GLY A 63 4.45 -10.21 -1.23
CA GLY A 63 4.99 -9.24 -2.20
C GLY A 63 4.38 -7.84 -2.05
N GLY A 64 3.07 -7.74 -1.84
CA GLY A 64 2.40 -6.47 -1.55
C GLY A 64 2.86 -5.86 -0.23
N ALA A 65 2.98 -6.66 0.82
CA ALA A 65 3.45 -6.23 2.13
C ALA A 65 4.90 -5.71 2.09
N LEU A 66 5.77 -6.33 1.30
CA LEU A 66 7.13 -5.85 1.06
C LEU A 66 7.13 -4.46 0.42
N LEU A 67 6.33 -4.27 -0.64
CA LEU A 67 6.21 -2.97 -1.31
C LEU A 67 5.73 -1.88 -0.35
N VAL A 68 4.71 -2.18 0.47
CA VAL A 68 4.19 -1.26 1.49
C VAL A 68 5.25 -0.95 2.54
N ALA A 69 5.95 -1.96 3.07
CA ALA A 69 6.98 -1.77 4.09
C ALA A 69 8.11 -0.85 3.59
N LEU A 70 8.60 -1.06 2.37
CA LEU A 70 9.66 -0.24 1.78
C LEU A 70 9.18 1.20 1.51
N HIS A 71 7.95 1.38 1.03
CA HIS A 71 7.38 2.73 0.85
C HIS A 71 7.23 3.46 2.19
N LEU A 72 6.74 2.79 3.22
CA LEU A 72 6.56 3.39 4.55
C LEU A 72 7.89 3.77 5.19
N LEU A 73 8.93 2.94 5.02
CA LEU A 73 10.28 3.23 5.51
C LEU A 73 10.90 4.44 4.81
N ALA A 74 10.60 4.66 3.53
CA ALA A 74 11.10 5.80 2.77
C ALA A 74 10.22 7.05 2.89
N GLU A 75 9.05 6.96 3.55
CA GLU A 75 8.10 8.06 3.57
C GLU A 75 8.47 9.12 4.61
N TYR A 76 8.47 10.37 4.17
CA TYR A 76 8.74 11.58 4.95
C TYR A 76 7.49 12.47 5.04
N GLY A 77 6.83 12.73 3.90
CA GLY A 77 5.86 13.81 3.77
C GLY A 77 4.62 13.63 4.65
N LEU A 78 4.08 12.41 4.68
CA LEU A 78 2.95 12.08 5.53
C LEU A 78 3.28 12.27 7.02
N TYR A 79 4.45 11.79 7.44
CA TYR A 79 4.82 11.70 8.86
C TYR A 79 5.22 13.06 9.45
N VAL A 80 5.90 13.91 8.67
CA VAL A 80 6.19 15.29 9.11
C VAL A 80 4.89 16.11 9.28
N MET A 81 3.89 15.90 8.41
CA MET A 81 2.60 16.60 8.51
C MET A 81 1.83 16.25 9.79
N ILE A 82 1.84 14.98 10.20
CA ILE A 82 1.18 14.54 11.43
C ILE A 82 2.03 14.71 12.69
N ARG A 83 3.27 15.22 12.54
CA ARG A 83 4.28 15.38 13.59
C ARG A 83 4.58 14.05 14.30
N PHE A 84 4.85 13.03 13.50
CA PHE A 84 5.24 11.72 13.99
C PHE A 84 6.69 11.44 13.60
N ASP A 85 7.52 11.15 14.61
CA ASP A 85 8.95 10.94 14.39
C ASP A 85 9.20 9.55 13.80
N THR A 86 9.84 9.52 12.64
CA THR A 86 10.33 8.32 11.97
C THR A 86 11.83 8.43 11.73
N PHE A 87 12.46 7.33 11.32
CA PHE A 87 13.86 7.38 10.88
C PHE A 87 14.06 8.43 9.79
N THR A 88 13.14 8.53 8.84
CA THR A 88 13.21 9.47 7.71
C THR A 88 13.10 10.93 8.16
N THR A 89 12.20 11.25 9.09
CA THR A 89 12.11 12.62 9.63
C THR A 89 13.35 12.98 10.44
N ALA A 90 13.84 12.07 11.29
CA ALA A 90 15.04 12.29 12.09
C ALA A 90 16.31 12.45 11.23
N ILE A 91 16.43 11.71 10.12
CA ILE A 91 17.53 11.87 9.14
C ILE A 91 17.46 13.27 8.54
N TYR A 92 16.27 13.72 8.12
CA TYR A 92 16.09 15.03 7.51
C TYR A 92 16.42 16.16 8.49
N ASP A 93 15.93 16.07 9.73
CA ASP A 93 16.19 17.07 10.77
C ASP A 93 17.68 17.19 11.08
N GLN A 94 18.39 16.05 11.15
CA GLN A 94 19.84 16.09 11.36
C GLN A 94 20.62 16.58 10.16
N PHE A 95 20.15 16.28 8.96
CA PHE A 95 20.75 16.78 7.74
C PHE A 95 20.65 18.31 7.66
N GLN A 96 19.48 18.89 7.96
CA GLN A 96 19.26 20.34 7.97
C GLN A 96 20.02 21.06 9.09
N SER A 97 20.10 20.45 10.28
CA SER A 97 20.73 21.09 11.44
C SER A 97 22.26 21.17 11.34
N THR A 98 22.89 20.18 10.69
CA THR A 98 24.37 20.06 10.71
C THR A 98 25.00 20.07 9.31
N PHE A 99 24.23 20.18 8.21
CA PHE A 99 24.73 20.13 6.83
C PHE A 99 25.80 19.04 6.64
N SER A 100 25.42 17.77 6.87
CA SER A 100 26.28 16.57 6.92
C SER A 100 26.88 16.21 8.30
N GLY A 101 26.02 16.12 9.32
CA GLY A 101 26.42 15.50 10.58
C GLY A 101 26.65 13.98 10.41
N PRO A 102 27.73 13.40 10.99
CA PRO A 102 27.93 11.94 11.06
C PRO A 102 26.71 11.17 11.58
N ALA A 103 25.90 11.81 12.43
CA ALA A 103 24.64 11.28 12.95
C ALA A 103 23.60 10.98 11.85
N ALA A 104 23.46 11.86 10.84
CA ALA A 104 22.52 11.65 9.73
C ALA A 104 22.92 10.42 8.89
N ASN A 105 24.23 10.26 8.62
CA ASN A 105 24.75 9.09 7.90
C ASN A 105 24.53 7.79 8.68
N MET A 106 24.68 7.83 10.02
CA MET A 106 24.45 6.66 10.85
C MET A 106 22.97 6.23 10.82
N LEU A 107 22.04 7.18 10.96
CA LEU A 107 20.60 6.91 10.86
C LEU A 107 20.21 6.39 9.47
N ALA A 108 20.75 6.99 8.40
CA ALA A 108 20.51 6.54 7.03
C ALA A 108 21.05 5.11 6.81
N GLY A 109 22.21 4.78 7.38
CA GLY A 109 22.77 3.42 7.34
C GLY A 109 21.88 2.40 8.06
N VAL A 110 21.36 2.75 9.25
CA VAL A 110 20.41 1.89 9.98
C VAL A 110 19.13 1.69 9.17
N LEU A 111 18.57 2.76 8.60
CA LEU A 111 17.36 2.67 7.76
C LEU A 111 17.59 1.77 6.54
N ALA A 112 18.72 1.94 5.84
CA ALA A 112 19.10 1.10 4.72
C ALA A 112 19.26 -0.37 5.13
N LEU A 113 19.83 -0.64 6.29
CA LEU A 113 19.97 -1.99 6.84
C LEU A 113 18.60 -2.60 7.19
N CYS A 114 17.66 -1.82 7.73
CA CYS A 114 16.28 -2.27 7.95
C CYS A 114 15.58 -2.62 6.63
N CYS A 115 15.70 -1.78 5.60
CA CYS A 115 15.17 -2.07 4.27
C CYS A 115 15.77 -3.36 3.68
N LEU A 116 17.09 -3.52 3.77
CA LEU A 116 17.78 -4.73 3.33
C LEU A 116 17.33 -5.96 4.11
N ALA A 117 17.20 -5.86 5.43
CA ALA A 117 16.74 -6.95 6.27
C ALA A 117 15.33 -7.41 5.89
N ILE A 118 14.40 -6.48 5.62
CA ILE A 118 13.05 -6.80 5.17
C ILE A 118 13.06 -7.45 3.78
N LEU A 119 13.86 -6.91 2.85
CA LEU A 119 14.04 -7.48 1.52
C LEU A 119 14.58 -8.92 1.58
N LEU A 120 15.62 -9.14 2.39
CA LEU A 120 16.22 -10.46 2.57
C LEU A 120 15.25 -11.43 3.25
N LEU A 121 14.54 -10.97 4.28
CA LEU A 121 13.54 -11.77 4.98
C LEU A 121 12.41 -12.21 4.03
N GLU A 122 11.94 -11.31 3.18
CA GLU A 122 10.92 -11.64 2.18
C GLU A 122 11.46 -12.61 1.13
N SER A 123 12.68 -12.35 0.63
CA SER A 123 13.32 -13.22 -0.37
C SER A 123 13.56 -14.64 0.16
N ALA A 124 13.93 -14.77 1.44
CA ALA A 124 14.09 -16.05 2.12
C ALA A 124 12.73 -16.73 2.37
N SER A 125 11.72 -15.95 2.76
CA SER A 125 10.36 -16.43 3.02
C SER A 125 9.62 -16.89 1.75
N ARG A 126 9.99 -16.38 0.58
CA ARG A 126 9.45 -16.85 -0.71
C ARG A 126 9.76 -18.32 -0.97
N GLY A 127 10.85 -18.86 -0.43
CA GLY A 127 11.25 -20.28 -0.54
C GLY A 127 11.29 -20.82 -1.97
N LYS A 128 11.35 -22.15 -2.13
CA LYS A 128 11.17 -22.83 -3.43
C LYS A 128 9.71 -22.87 -3.87
N ALA A 129 8.87 -21.90 -3.48
CA ALA A 129 7.51 -21.73 -4.01
C ALA A 129 7.59 -21.19 -5.45
N ARG A 130 8.37 -21.89 -6.27
CA ARG A 130 8.36 -21.85 -7.72
C ARG A 130 6.95 -22.21 -8.08
N TYR A 131 6.17 -21.18 -8.46
CA TYR A 131 4.97 -21.25 -9.29
C TYR A 131 4.61 -22.71 -9.57
N ALA A 132 3.84 -23.34 -8.67
CA ALA A 132 3.09 -24.50 -9.09
C ALA A 132 2.24 -23.93 -10.21
N ARG A 133 2.59 -24.30 -11.45
CA ARG A 133 1.95 -23.87 -12.69
C ARG A 133 0.49 -23.57 -12.36
N ILE A 134 0.10 -22.29 -12.46
CA ILE A 134 -1.30 -21.97 -12.70
C ILE A 134 -1.58 -22.77 -13.96
N GLY A 135 -2.22 -23.93 -13.79
CA GLY A 135 -2.29 -24.94 -14.81
C GLY A 135 -2.90 -24.33 -16.06
N ALA A 136 -2.57 -24.90 -17.21
CA ALA A 136 -3.31 -24.67 -18.45
C ALA A 136 -4.74 -25.28 -18.37
N GLY A 137 -5.37 -25.21 -17.20
CA GLY A 137 -6.77 -25.56 -16.99
C GLY A 137 -7.60 -24.45 -17.60
N ALA A 138 -8.53 -24.83 -18.47
CA ALA A 138 -9.34 -23.92 -19.26
C ALA A 138 -9.81 -22.73 -18.41
N ALA A 139 -9.57 -21.51 -18.89
CA ALA A 139 -10.04 -20.27 -18.29
C ALA A 139 -11.57 -20.28 -18.24
N ARG A 140 -12.14 -20.94 -17.24
CA ARG A 140 -13.57 -20.99 -17.01
C ARG A 140 -13.93 -19.73 -16.24
N GLU A 141 -14.94 -19.02 -16.73
CA GLU A 141 -15.38 -17.79 -16.06
C GLU A 141 -15.75 -18.09 -14.61
N GLN A 142 -15.10 -17.36 -13.70
CA GLN A 142 -15.36 -17.42 -12.27
C GLN A 142 -16.85 -17.11 -12.06
N LYS A 143 -17.59 -18.04 -11.45
CA LYS A 143 -19.04 -17.90 -11.24
C LYS A 143 -19.26 -16.68 -10.33
N ARG A 144 -19.71 -15.56 -10.90
CA ARG A 144 -19.91 -14.31 -10.16
C ARG A 144 -20.98 -14.55 -9.10
N LEU A 145 -20.60 -14.45 -7.83
CA LEU A 145 -21.57 -14.43 -6.74
C LEU A 145 -22.44 -13.18 -6.91
N VAL A 146 -23.73 -13.39 -7.15
CA VAL A 146 -24.69 -12.30 -7.27
C VAL A 146 -24.93 -11.75 -5.86
N LEU A 147 -24.30 -10.62 -5.54
CA LEU A 147 -24.58 -9.92 -4.29
C LEU A 147 -26.02 -9.39 -4.33
N GLY A 148 -26.74 -9.54 -3.22
CA GLY A 148 -28.04 -8.88 -3.05
C GLY A 148 -27.90 -7.36 -3.23
N LYS A 149 -28.91 -6.71 -3.80
CA LYS A 149 -28.88 -5.28 -4.18
C LYS A 149 -28.40 -4.35 -3.05
N GLY A 150 -28.74 -4.65 -1.79
CA GLY A 150 -28.28 -3.89 -0.62
C GLY A 150 -26.78 -4.07 -0.32
N ALA A 151 -26.25 -5.29 -0.42
CA ALA A 151 -24.83 -5.55 -0.24
C ALA A 151 -24.00 -4.98 -1.41
N ALA A 152 -24.53 -5.01 -2.63
CA ALA A 152 -23.92 -4.39 -3.79
C ALA A 152 -23.84 -2.85 -3.64
N PHE A 153 -24.93 -2.22 -3.20
CA PHE A 153 -24.96 -0.79 -2.93
C PHE A 153 -23.98 -0.40 -1.81
N GLY A 154 -23.93 -1.16 -0.71
CA GLY A 154 -22.98 -0.93 0.38
C GLY A 154 -21.52 -1.04 -0.06
N ALA A 155 -21.19 -2.05 -0.87
CA ALA A 155 -19.84 -2.21 -1.43
C ALA A 155 -19.47 -1.08 -2.38
N GLN A 156 -20.40 -0.65 -3.24
CA GLN A 156 -20.21 0.50 -4.13
C GLN A 156 -20.01 1.81 -3.37
N LEU A 157 -20.84 2.06 -2.35
CA LEU A 157 -20.74 3.25 -1.50
C LEU A 157 -19.40 3.26 -0.75
N LEU A 158 -18.97 2.13 -0.20
CA LEU A 158 -17.68 2.02 0.49
C LEU A 158 -16.52 2.30 -0.46
N LEU A 159 -16.53 1.72 -1.66
CA LEU A 159 -15.49 1.97 -2.68
C LEU A 159 -15.48 3.43 -3.12
N LEU A 160 -16.66 4.04 -3.35
CA LEU A 160 -16.77 5.45 -3.69
C LEU A 160 -16.25 6.34 -2.56
N LEU A 161 -16.62 6.07 -1.32
CA LEU A 161 -16.17 6.82 -0.16
C LEU A 161 -14.65 6.72 0.01
N LEU A 162 -14.09 5.52 -0.20
CA LEU A 162 -12.67 5.27 -0.14
C LEU A 162 -11.89 6.03 -1.24
N VAL A 163 -12.39 6.04 -2.48
CA VAL A 163 -11.81 6.83 -3.59
C VAL A 163 -11.93 8.32 -3.31
N MET A 164 -13.09 8.77 -2.83
CA MET A 164 -13.33 10.18 -2.49
C MET A 164 -12.42 10.64 -1.36
N LEU A 165 -12.14 9.81 -0.36
CA LEU A 165 -11.19 10.14 0.69
C LEU A 165 -9.75 10.13 0.18
N ALA A 166 -9.37 9.11 -0.61
CA ALA A 166 -8.02 8.96 -1.13
C ALA A 166 -7.62 10.09 -2.10
N MET A 167 -8.53 10.56 -2.96
CA MET A 167 -8.26 11.70 -3.85
C MET A 167 -8.62 13.05 -3.21
N GLY A 168 -9.71 13.11 -2.45
CA GLY A 168 -10.24 14.35 -1.91
C GLY A 168 -9.33 14.99 -0.87
N VAL A 169 -8.71 14.19 0.01
CA VAL A 169 -7.82 14.73 1.06
C VAL A 169 -6.57 15.39 0.44
N PRO A 170 -5.80 14.74 -0.46
CA PRO A 170 -4.66 15.38 -1.12
C PRO A 170 -5.05 16.62 -1.92
N LEU A 171 -6.14 16.57 -2.69
CA LEU A 171 -6.62 17.70 -3.49
C LEU A 171 -7.01 18.89 -2.62
N LEU A 172 -7.76 18.66 -1.53
CA LEU A 172 -8.15 19.73 -0.61
C LEU A 172 -6.95 20.36 0.09
N VAL A 173 -5.95 19.56 0.47
CA VAL A 173 -4.70 20.06 1.03
C VAL A 173 -3.98 20.92 -0.01
N LEU A 174 -3.78 20.41 -1.23
CA LEU A 174 -3.13 21.14 -2.32
C LEU A 174 -3.84 22.47 -2.63
N CYS A 175 -5.16 22.44 -2.80
CA CYS A 175 -5.97 23.63 -3.04
C CYS A 175 -5.89 24.63 -1.89
N ARG A 176 -5.92 24.15 -0.64
CA ARG A 176 -5.77 25.00 0.55
C ARG A 176 -4.39 25.66 0.60
N TRP A 177 -3.33 24.93 0.25
CA TRP A 177 -1.97 25.49 0.17
C TRP A 177 -1.83 26.50 -0.96
N LEU A 178 -2.40 26.21 -2.13
CA LEU A 178 -2.49 27.17 -3.24
C LEU A 178 -3.21 28.46 -2.83
N TRP A 179 -4.28 28.34 -2.05
CA TRP A 179 -5.03 29.48 -1.55
C TRP A 179 -4.27 30.25 -0.46
N LEU A 180 -3.70 29.56 0.52
CA LEU A 180 -2.96 30.17 1.64
C LEU A 180 -1.61 30.76 1.21
N GLY A 181 -0.97 30.19 0.19
CA GLY A 181 0.25 30.73 -0.41
C GLY A 181 0.03 32.08 -1.09
N GLY A 182 -1.22 32.45 -1.37
CA GLY A 182 -1.58 33.74 -1.97
C GLY A 182 -1.11 33.86 -3.42
N ILE A 183 -1.75 34.76 -4.17
CA ILE A 183 -1.34 35.10 -5.54
C ILE A 183 0.05 35.80 -5.53
N ASP A 184 0.44 36.39 -4.39
CA ASP A 184 1.72 37.08 -4.22
C ASP A 184 2.93 36.15 -4.40
N ASN A 185 2.82 34.87 -4.01
CA ASN A 185 3.90 33.91 -4.21
C ASN A 185 4.09 33.55 -5.70
N TRP A 186 3.01 33.63 -6.50
CA TRP A 186 3.04 33.45 -7.94
C TRP A 186 3.48 34.70 -8.72
N LEU A 187 3.46 35.87 -8.07
CA LEU A 187 3.90 37.16 -8.62
C LEU A 187 5.36 37.49 -8.28
N HIS A 188 6.05 36.69 -7.46
CA HIS A 188 7.47 36.88 -7.21
C HIS A 188 8.30 36.69 -8.50
N ALA A 189 8.93 37.77 -8.95
CA ALA A 189 9.73 37.84 -10.18
C ALA A 189 10.88 36.82 -10.24
N ASP A 190 11.35 36.30 -9.11
CA ASP A 190 12.44 35.32 -9.01
C ASP A 190 12.07 33.91 -9.51
N LEU A 191 10.77 33.57 -9.55
CA LEU A 191 10.32 32.27 -10.10
C LEU A 191 10.55 32.17 -11.61
N TRP A 192 10.57 33.29 -12.33
CA TRP A 192 10.78 33.30 -13.77
C TRP A 192 12.26 33.32 -14.16
N HIS A 193 13.12 33.81 -13.27
CA HIS A 193 14.57 33.84 -13.47
C HIS A 193 15.24 32.48 -13.31
N THR A 194 14.62 31.53 -12.60
CA THR A 194 15.13 30.16 -12.40
C THR A 194 14.67 29.17 -13.48
N LEU A 195 13.78 29.58 -14.38
CA LEU A 195 13.28 28.80 -15.53
C LEU A 195 14.02 29.08 -16.85
N ARG A 196 15.04 29.95 -16.83
CA ARG A 196 16.00 30.17 -17.93
C ARG A 196 17.34 29.51 -17.61
#